data_AF-A0A2V6MK48-F1
#
_entry.id   AF-A0A2V6MK48-F1
#
_cell.length_a   1.000
_cell.length_b   1.000
_cell.length_c   1.000
_cell.angle_alpha   90.00
_cell.angle_beta   90.00
_cell.angle_gamma   90.00
#
_symmetry.space_group_name_H-M   'P 1'
#
loop_
_entity.id
_entity.type
_entity.pdbx_description
1 polymer ?
#
loop_
_entity_poly.entity_id
_entity_poly.type
_entity_poly.pdbx_seq_one_letter_code
_entity_poly.pdbx_strand_id
1 'polypeptide(L)'
;MQQMIRTLHQALVDGRSFSQALREFPRIFPPLYVNLVAAGEASGALPEILMRLVKHLTQAKSLRDRVQQALIYPAFLTLAGAALITVFITFMVPQLTQFMSQNGGALPLPTRILMQVHHLIITYWWLAILIVIGGFAAWRAFVRSDEGRTAWDRFRLRIPGYGRIVRHSYYAQFSRTLGTLTEPLHREKANGS
;
A
#
# COMPACT_ATOMS: atom_id res chain seq x y z
N MET A 1 -10.18 -20.51 -5.16
CA MET A 1 -10.91 -19.82 -6.26
C MET A 1 -12.01 -20.69 -6.85
N GLN A 2 -11.71 -21.90 -7.35
CA GLN A 2 -12.73 -22.79 -7.92
C GLN A 2 -13.86 -23.17 -6.95
N GLN A 3 -13.52 -23.42 -5.67
CA GLN A 3 -14.55 -23.65 -4.63
C GLN A 3 -15.49 -22.45 -4.47
N MET A 4 -14.97 -21.22 -4.43
CA MET A 4 -15.78 -20.00 -4.31
C MET A 4 -16.77 -19.86 -5.47
N ILE A 5 -16.34 -20.13 -6.70
CA ILE A 5 -17.22 -20.06 -7.88
C ILE A 5 -18.32 -21.12 -7.80
N ARG A 6 -17.99 -22.35 -7.38
CA ARG A 6 -18.99 -23.41 -7.19
C ARG A 6 -20.00 -23.04 -6.10
N THR A 7 -19.55 -22.49 -4.98
CA THR A 7 -20.43 -22.02 -3.90
C THR A 7 -21.34 -20.89 -4.37
N LEU A 8 -20.81 -19.91 -5.10
CA LEU A 8 -21.60 -18.82 -5.69
C LEU A 8 -22.63 -19.34 -6.69
N HIS A 9 -22.25 -20.28 -7.55
CA HIS A 9 -23.17 -20.87 -8.52
C HIS A 9 -24.28 -21.67 -7.83
N GLN A 10 -23.94 -22.51 -6.85
CA GLN A 10 -24.92 -23.28 -6.08
C GLN A 10 -25.91 -22.35 -5.36
N ALA A 11 -25.43 -21.29 -4.72
CA ALA A 11 -26.28 -20.31 -4.04
C ALA A 11 -27.28 -19.63 -4.99
N LEU A 12 -26.88 -19.36 -6.24
CA LEU A 12 -27.77 -18.81 -7.28
C LEU A 12 -28.81 -19.84 -7.75
N VAL A 13 -28.40 -21.11 -7.91
CA VAL A 13 -29.31 -22.22 -8.26
C VAL A 13 -30.33 -22.47 -7.16
N ASP A 14 -29.92 -22.34 -5.90
CA ASP A 14 -30.77 -22.45 -4.70
C ASP A 14 -31.71 -21.24 -4.51
N GLY A 15 -31.70 -20.27 -5.44
CA GLY A 15 -32.61 -19.11 -5.45
C GLY A 15 -32.18 -17.94 -4.56
N ARG A 16 -30.95 -17.96 -4.00
CA ARG A 16 -30.42 -16.85 -3.21
C ARG A 16 -29.94 -15.74 -4.15
N SER A 17 -30.04 -14.48 -3.70
CA SER A 17 -29.52 -13.36 -4.48
C SER A 17 -27.99 -13.42 -4.60
N PHE A 18 -27.45 -12.88 -5.68
CA PHE A 18 -26.01 -12.81 -5.90
C PHE A 18 -25.31 -12.05 -4.77
N SER A 19 -25.90 -10.95 -4.29
CA SER A 19 -25.40 -10.21 -3.14
C SER A 19 -25.35 -11.06 -1.86
N GLN A 20 -26.34 -11.93 -1.60
CA GLN A 20 -26.31 -12.83 -0.44
C GLN A 20 -25.17 -13.85 -0.55
N ALA A 21 -24.97 -14.42 -1.74
CA ALA A 21 -23.89 -15.38 -1.98
C ALA A 21 -22.49 -14.74 -1.80
N LEU A 22 -22.32 -13.47 -2.20
CA LEU A 22 -21.06 -12.74 -1.98
C LEU A 22 -20.76 -12.45 -0.50
N ARG A 23 -21.79 -12.33 0.37
CA ARG A 23 -21.59 -12.09 1.82
C ARG A 23 -20.83 -13.20 2.52
N GLU A 24 -20.85 -14.42 1.98
CA GLU A 24 -20.14 -15.57 2.56
C GLU A 24 -18.61 -15.44 2.46
N PHE A 25 -18.11 -14.52 1.62
CA PHE A 25 -16.68 -14.31 1.40
C PHE A 25 -16.24 -12.88 1.77
N PRO A 26 -16.37 -12.43 3.04
CA PRO A 26 -16.13 -11.04 3.44
C PRO A 26 -14.67 -10.59 3.31
N ARG A 27 -13.72 -11.54 3.26
CA ARG A 27 -12.30 -11.24 3.01
C ARG A 27 -12.01 -10.84 1.56
N ILE A 28 -12.85 -11.29 0.63
CA ILE A 28 -12.69 -11.07 -0.81
C ILE A 28 -13.64 -9.96 -1.28
N PHE A 29 -14.87 -9.96 -0.76
CA PHE A 29 -15.90 -8.96 -1.06
C PHE A 29 -16.24 -8.16 0.19
N PRO A 30 -15.60 -6.99 0.38
CA PRO A 30 -15.95 -6.07 1.46
C PRO A 30 -17.43 -5.69 1.45
N PRO A 31 -18.01 -5.33 2.62
CA PRO A 31 -19.44 -4.98 2.74
C PRO A 31 -19.91 -3.93 1.74
N LEU A 32 -19.07 -2.94 1.42
CA LEU A 32 -19.35 -1.91 0.43
C LEU A 32 -19.66 -2.51 -0.96
N TYR A 33 -18.86 -3.47 -1.42
CA TYR A 33 -19.04 -4.07 -2.75
C TYR A 33 -20.32 -4.91 -2.79
N VAL A 34 -20.58 -5.64 -1.71
CA VAL A 34 -21.79 -6.45 -1.59
C VAL A 34 -23.04 -5.57 -1.57
N ASN A 35 -23.00 -4.43 -0.89
CA ASN A 35 -24.13 -3.49 -0.86
C ASN A 35 -24.38 -2.82 -2.22
N LEU A 36 -23.32 -2.49 -2.98
CA LEU A 36 -23.45 -1.99 -4.34
C LEU A 36 -24.08 -3.04 -5.27
N VAL A 37 -23.65 -4.30 -5.15
CA VAL A 37 -24.25 -5.41 -5.90
C VAL A 37 -25.71 -5.59 -5.53
N ALA A 38 -26.07 -5.55 -4.24
CA ALA A 38 -27.46 -5.64 -3.78
C ALA A 38 -28.34 -4.51 -4.35
N ALA A 39 -27.83 -3.28 -4.40
CA ALA A 39 -28.53 -2.15 -5.01
C ALA A 39 -28.71 -2.35 -6.53
N GLY A 40 -27.69 -2.86 -7.22
CA GLY A 40 -27.75 -3.19 -8.65
C GLY A 40 -28.72 -4.35 -8.96
N GLU A 41 -28.81 -5.35 -8.08
CA GLU A 41 -29.82 -6.41 -8.20
C GLU A 41 -31.24 -5.87 -8.04
N ALA A 42 -31.47 -5.04 -7.02
CA ALA A 42 -32.79 -4.46 -6.75
C ALA A 42 -33.25 -3.49 -7.86
N SER A 43 -32.32 -2.79 -8.51
CA SER A 43 -32.62 -1.83 -9.57
C SER A 43 -32.49 -2.40 -10.99
N GLY A 44 -32.16 -3.68 -11.15
CA GLY A 44 -31.89 -4.30 -12.44
C GLY A 44 -30.63 -3.80 -13.18
N ALA A 45 -29.77 -3.02 -12.50
CA ALA A 45 -28.55 -2.42 -13.06
C ALA A 45 -27.28 -3.18 -12.64
N LEU A 46 -27.41 -4.49 -12.39
CA LEU A 46 -26.32 -5.36 -11.97
C LEU A 46 -25.13 -5.34 -12.96
N PRO A 47 -25.33 -5.42 -14.29
CA PRO A 47 -24.23 -5.38 -15.25
C PRO A 47 -23.39 -4.10 -15.14
N GLU A 48 -24.02 -2.94 -15.01
CA GLU A 48 -23.37 -1.64 -14.90
C GLU A 48 -22.56 -1.53 -13.60
N ILE A 49 -23.13 -2.01 -12.48
CA ILE A 49 -22.44 -2.00 -11.18
C ILE A 49 -21.21 -2.90 -11.21
N LEU A 50 -21.33 -4.12 -11.76
CA LEU A 50 -20.20 -5.03 -11.88
C LEU A 50 -19.10 -4.45 -12.77
N MET A 51 -19.47 -3.82 -13.89
CA MET A 51 -18.50 -3.17 -14.77
C MET A 51 -17.75 -2.04 -14.05
N ARG A 52 -18.45 -1.23 -13.25
CA ARG A 52 -17.83 -0.19 -12.42
C ARG A 52 -16.86 -0.79 -11.40
N LEU A 53 -17.25 -1.85 -10.70
CA LEU A 53 -16.39 -2.53 -9.73
C LEU A 53 -15.13 -3.10 -10.40
N VAL A 54 -15.27 -3.75 -11.55
CA VAL A 54 -14.13 -4.28 -12.33
C VAL A 54 -13.18 -3.17 -12.72
N LYS A 55 -13.68 -2.04 -13.23
CA LYS A 55 -12.85 -0.87 -13.58
C LYS A 55 -12.08 -0.35 -12.37
N HIS A 56 -12.74 -0.18 -11.23
CA HIS A 56 -12.10 0.28 -9.99
C HIS A 56 -11.01 -0.68 -9.51
N LEU A 57 -11.30 -1.99 -9.47
CA LEU A 57 -10.34 -3.01 -9.03
C LEU A 57 -9.13 -3.11 -9.98
N THR A 58 -9.36 -2.98 -11.28
CA THR A 58 -8.31 -3.01 -12.30
C THR A 58 -7.39 -1.80 -12.17
N GLN A 59 -7.95 -0.61 -11.95
CA GLN A 59 -7.16 0.61 -11.70
C GLN A 59 -6.33 0.46 -10.41
N ALA A 60 -6.95 0.02 -9.31
CA ALA A 60 -6.25 -0.20 -8.04
C ALA A 60 -5.11 -1.23 -8.18
N LYS A 61 -5.36 -2.34 -8.89
CA LYS A 61 -4.33 -3.35 -9.20
C LYS A 61 -3.19 -2.76 -10.03
N SER A 62 -3.50 -2.02 -11.09
CA SER A 62 -2.48 -1.42 -11.96
C SER A 62 -1.58 -0.44 -11.21
N LEU A 63 -2.15 0.35 -10.28
CA LEU A 63 -1.38 1.25 -9.43
C LEU A 63 -0.48 0.48 -8.47
N ARG A 64 -1.02 -0.56 -7.82
CA ARG A 64 -0.25 -1.41 -6.92
C ARG A 64 0.90 -2.10 -7.65
N ASP A 65 0.64 -2.65 -8.83
CA ASP A 65 1.65 -3.35 -9.64
C ASP A 65 2.75 -2.38 -10.08
N ARG A 66 2.40 -1.15 -10.50
CA ARG A 66 3.37 -0.09 -10.84
C ARG A 66 4.24 0.30 -9.64
N VAL A 67 3.64 0.48 -8.47
CA VAL A 67 4.38 0.81 -7.23
C VAL A 67 5.31 -0.35 -6.85
N GLN A 68 4.83 -1.59 -6.94
CA GLN A 68 5.67 -2.76 -6.66
C GLN A 68 6.85 -2.84 -7.64
N GLN A 69 6.61 -2.67 -8.93
CA GLN A 69 7.65 -2.67 -9.96
C GLN A 69 8.70 -1.58 -9.73
N ALA A 70 8.26 -0.36 -9.36
CA ALA A 70 9.17 0.75 -9.07
C ALA A 70 10.05 0.49 -7.83
N LEU A 71 9.60 -0.33 -6.89
CA LEU A 71 10.35 -0.67 -5.66
C LEU A 71 11.29 -1.86 -5.82
N ILE A 72 11.09 -2.73 -6.82
CA ILE A 72 11.95 -3.90 -7.05
C ILE A 72 13.40 -3.46 -7.32
N TYR A 73 13.61 -2.46 -8.18
CA TYR A 73 14.95 -2.00 -8.52
C TYR A 73 15.71 -1.39 -7.31
N PRO A 74 15.15 -0.44 -6.55
CA PRO A 74 15.76 0.04 -5.31
C PRO A 74 16.02 -1.07 -4.29
N ALA A 75 15.09 -2.02 -4.12
CA ALA A 75 15.27 -3.14 -3.19
C ALA A 75 16.43 -4.05 -3.61
N PHE A 76 16.55 -4.35 -4.90
CA PHE A 76 17.66 -5.15 -5.43
C PHE A 76 19.00 -4.44 -5.24
N LEU A 77 19.09 -3.15 -5.61
CA LEU A 77 20.33 -2.38 -5.51
C LEU A 77 20.78 -2.22 -4.05
N THR A 78 19.85 -1.96 -3.14
CA THR A 78 20.14 -1.85 -1.71
C THR A 78 20.61 -3.18 -1.13
N LEU A 79 19.97 -4.30 -1.50
CA LEU A 79 20.39 -5.63 -1.07
C LEU A 79 21.79 -5.99 -1.61
N ALA A 80 22.02 -5.77 -2.90
CA ALA A 80 23.31 -6.04 -3.54
C ALA A 80 24.44 -5.18 -2.94
N GLY A 81 24.18 -3.89 -2.73
CA GLY A 81 25.13 -2.97 -2.09
C GLY A 81 25.43 -3.35 -0.65
N ALA A 82 24.41 -3.72 0.14
CA ALA A 82 24.60 -4.19 1.51
C ALA A 82 25.41 -5.50 1.55
N ALA A 83 25.14 -6.44 0.64
CA ALA A 83 25.91 -7.67 0.52
C ALA A 83 27.38 -7.40 0.16
N LEU A 84 27.63 -6.51 -0.81
CA LEU A 84 28.98 -6.12 -1.22
C LEU A 84 29.76 -5.49 -0.07
N ILE A 85 29.17 -4.52 0.65
CA ILE A 85 29.79 -3.88 1.81
C ILE A 85 30.09 -4.91 2.90
N THR A 86 29.17 -5.84 3.13
CA THR A 86 29.36 -6.92 4.11
C THR A 86 30.55 -7.79 3.74
N VAL A 87 30.64 -8.25 2.49
CA VAL A 87 31.79 -9.03 2.01
C VAL A 87 33.10 -8.24 2.13
N PHE A 88 33.07 -6.96 1.73
CA PHE A 88 34.24 -6.10 1.78
C PHE A 88 34.77 -5.92 3.20
N ILE A 89 33.90 -5.64 4.17
CA ILE A 89 34.34 -5.44 5.56
C ILE A 89 34.73 -6.78 6.21
N THR A 90 34.03 -7.87 5.92
CA THR A 90 34.33 -9.18 6.53
C THR A 90 35.63 -9.81 6.02
N PHE A 91 35.98 -9.62 4.74
CA PHE A 91 37.16 -10.26 4.15
C PHE A 91 38.30 -9.29 3.83
N MET A 92 37.99 -8.15 3.21
CA MET A 92 39.01 -7.24 2.70
C MET A 92 39.65 -6.39 3.80
N VAL A 93 38.85 -5.89 4.75
CA VAL A 93 39.37 -5.07 5.87
C VAL A 93 40.36 -5.88 6.74
N PRO A 94 40.06 -7.12 7.18
CA PRO A 94 41.01 -7.93 7.94
C PRO A 94 42.33 -8.17 7.21
N GLN A 95 42.29 -8.50 5.91
CA GLN A 95 43.51 -8.69 5.11
C GLN A 95 44.38 -7.43 5.08
N LEU A 96 43.76 -6.26 4.88
CA LEU A 96 44.48 -4.99 4.91
C LEU A 96 45.10 -4.71 6.29
N THR A 97 44.37 -4.99 7.38
CA THR A 97 44.90 -4.82 8.74
C THR A 97 46.06 -5.78 9.05
N GLN A 98 45.96 -7.03 8.60
CA GLN A 98 47.00 -8.03 8.77
C GLN A 98 48.27 -7.62 8.01
N PHE A 99 48.14 -7.15 6.77
CA PHE A 99 49.25 -6.63 5.97
C PHE A 99 49.94 -5.43 6.64
N MET A 100 49.19 -4.48 7.20
CA MET A 100 49.80 -3.33 7.90
C MET A 100 50.50 -3.73 9.21
N SER A 101 49.94 -4.70 9.95
CA SER A 101 50.53 -5.19 11.20
C SER A 101 51.87 -5.92 10.99
N GLN A 102 52.02 -6.64 9.87
CA GLN A 102 53.26 -7.36 9.53
C GLN A 102 54.39 -6.40 9.12
N ASN A 103 54.04 -5.22 8.58
CA ASN A 103 55.01 -4.22 8.13
C ASN A 103 55.33 -3.15 9.18
N GLY A 104 54.95 -3.37 10.46
CA GLY A 104 55.25 -2.46 11.58
C GLY A 104 54.43 -1.16 11.62
N GLY A 105 53.39 -1.04 10.80
CA GLY A 105 52.51 0.13 10.77
C GLY A 105 51.38 0.02 11.80
N ALA A 106 51.26 0.99 12.69
CA ALA A 106 50.10 1.10 13.57
C ALA A 106 48.83 1.38 12.74
N LEU A 107 47.74 0.67 13.01
CA LEU A 107 46.45 0.87 12.35
C LEU A 107 45.99 2.33 12.51
N PRO A 108 45.75 3.07 11.40
CA PRO A 108 45.22 4.43 11.44
C PRO A 108 43.88 4.49 12.20
N LEU A 109 43.63 5.59 12.92
CA LEU A 109 42.39 5.79 13.69
C LEU A 109 41.10 5.52 12.89
N PRO A 110 40.96 5.94 11.61
CA PRO A 110 39.77 5.66 10.82
C PRO A 110 39.43 4.17 10.71
N THR A 111 40.46 3.30 10.60
CA THR A 111 40.28 1.85 10.47
C THR A 111 39.77 1.22 11.77
N ARG A 112 40.19 1.73 12.93
CA ARG A 112 39.72 1.23 14.24
C ARG A 112 38.26 1.61 14.50
N ILE A 113 37.87 2.83 14.14
CA ILE A 113 36.48 3.29 14.23
C ILE A 113 35.60 2.45 13.32
N LEU A 114 36.05 2.17 12.08
CA LEU A 114 35.32 1.33 11.13
C LEU A 114 35.08 -0.09 11.67
N MET A 115 36.10 -0.71 12.30
CA MET A 115 35.95 -2.03 12.91
C MET A 115 34.93 -2.05 14.07
N GLN A 116 34.90 -1.01 14.90
CA GLN A 116 33.90 -0.89 15.97
C GLN A 116 32.48 -0.73 15.42
N VAL A 117 32.31 0.13 14.40
CA VAL A 117 31.02 0.34 13.71
C VAL A 117 30.53 -0.95 13.05
N HIS A 118 31.43 -1.69 12.41
CA HIS A 118 31.12 -3.00 11.81
C HIS A 118 30.61 -4.00 12.84
N HIS A 119 31.26 -4.10 14.00
CA HIS A 119 30.83 -5.03 15.05
C HIS A 119 29.44 -4.68 15.58
N LEU A 120 29.12 -3.39 15.73
CA LEU A 120 27.76 -2.93 16.05
C LEU A 120 26.73 -3.32 14.98
N ILE A 121 27.06 -3.12 13.71
CA ILE A 121 26.13 -3.41 12.60
C ILE A 121 25.85 -4.92 12.47
N ILE A 122 26.89 -5.77 12.48
CA ILE A 122 26.72 -7.23 12.38
C ILE A 122 26.15 -7.85 13.67
N THR A 123 26.35 -7.22 14.82
CA THR A 123 25.78 -7.74 16.08
C THR A 123 24.32 -7.34 16.26
N TYR A 124 23.87 -6.18 15.78
CA TYR A 124 22.52 -5.64 16.05
C TYR A 124 21.61 -5.53 14.81
N TRP A 125 21.98 -6.04 13.63
CA TRP A 125 21.12 -6.02 12.43
C TRP A 125 19.76 -6.71 12.66
N TRP A 126 19.72 -7.79 13.43
CA TRP A 126 18.47 -8.48 13.80
C TRP A 126 17.57 -7.58 14.65
N LEU A 127 18.16 -6.73 15.50
CA LEU A 127 17.43 -5.75 16.30
C LEU A 127 16.79 -4.68 15.40
N ALA A 128 17.49 -4.22 14.36
CA ALA A 128 16.94 -3.29 13.37
C ALA A 128 15.76 -3.91 12.61
N ILE A 129 15.88 -5.18 12.18
CA ILE A 129 14.76 -5.91 11.55
C ILE A 129 13.59 -6.06 12.54
N LEU A 130 13.86 -6.38 13.80
CA LEU A 130 12.84 -6.53 14.83
C LEU A 130 12.13 -5.21 15.15
N ILE A 131 12.86 -4.08 15.15
CA ILE A 131 12.29 -2.73 15.27
C ILE A 131 11.43 -2.38 14.05
N VAL A 132 11.86 -2.70 12.83
CA VAL A 132 11.07 -2.43 11.62
C VAL A 132 9.80 -3.29 11.58
N ILE A 133 9.91 -4.59 11.86
CA ILE A 133 8.76 -5.50 11.89
C ILE A 133 7.83 -5.15 13.07
N GLY A 134 8.38 -4.92 14.25
CA GLY A 134 7.65 -4.51 15.44
C GLY A 134 6.97 -3.15 15.26
N GLY A 135 7.66 -2.17 14.69
CA GLY A 135 7.10 -0.87 14.33
C GLY A 135 6.02 -0.97 13.27
N PHE A 136 6.19 -1.81 12.25
CA PHE A 136 5.16 -2.06 11.23
C PHE A 136 3.94 -2.78 11.82
N ALA A 137 4.15 -3.76 12.69
CA ALA A 137 3.08 -4.47 13.39
C ALA A 137 2.33 -3.55 14.36
N ALA A 138 3.05 -2.76 15.16
CA ALA A 138 2.51 -1.76 16.07
C ALA A 138 1.74 -0.68 15.31
N TRP A 139 2.29 -0.17 14.21
CA TRP A 139 1.59 0.76 13.31
C TRP A 139 0.31 0.16 12.74
N ARG A 140 0.39 -1.09 12.25
CA ARG A 140 -0.78 -1.80 11.70
C ARG A 140 -1.84 -2.05 12.77
N ALA A 141 -1.44 -2.35 14.00
CA ALA A 141 -2.33 -2.51 15.14
C ALA A 141 -2.96 -1.16 15.53
N PHE A 142 -2.16 -0.09 15.55
CA PHE A 142 -2.60 1.28 15.87
C PHE A 142 -3.63 1.79 14.86
N VAL A 143 -3.37 1.67 13.56
CA VAL A 143 -4.31 2.10 12.49
C VAL A 143 -5.59 1.25 12.44
N ARG A 144 -5.58 0.04 13.04
CA ARG A 144 -6.77 -0.82 13.17
C ARG A 144 -7.56 -0.58 14.46
N SER A 145 -7.00 0.09 15.46
CA SER A 145 -7.70 0.47 16.69
C SER A 145 -8.52 1.76 16.50
N ASP A 146 -9.69 1.86 17.12
CA ASP A 146 -10.57 3.03 16.97
C ASP A 146 -9.93 4.33 17.48
N GLU A 147 -9.15 4.27 18.57
CA GLU A 147 -8.40 5.41 19.11
C GLU A 147 -7.20 5.80 18.22
N GLY A 148 -6.52 4.80 17.65
CA GLY A 148 -5.39 5.03 16.76
C GLY A 148 -5.79 5.58 15.40
N ARG A 149 -7.02 5.33 14.92
CA ARG A 149 -7.55 5.95 13.70
C ARG A 149 -7.68 7.47 13.84
N THR A 150 -8.16 7.95 14.98
CA THR A 150 -8.30 9.39 15.26
C THR A 150 -6.96 10.08 15.49
N ALA A 151 -6.02 9.42 16.19
CA ALA A 151 -4.67 9.93 16.38
C ALA A 151 -3.86 9.95 15.07
N TRP A 152 -4.04 8.92 14.22
CA TRP A 152 -3.45 8.84 12.90
C TRP A 152 -3.99 9.91 11.95
N ASP A 153 -5.30 10.16 11.97
CA ASP A 153 -5.92 11.26 11.22
C ASP A 153 -5.40 12.62 11.68
N ARG A 154 -5.24 12.82 13.00
CA ARG A 154 -4.66 14.05 13.57
C ARG A 154 -3.18 14.23 13.21
N PHE A 155 -2.40 13.14 13.20
CA PHE A 155 -0.99 13.15 12.81
C PHE A 155 -0.84 13.45 11.30
N ARG A 156 -1.66 12.85 10.44
CA ARG A 156 -1.70 13.13 9.00
C ARG A 156 -2.04 14.57 8.68
N LEU A 157 -2.94 15.19 9.45
CA LEU A 157 -3.29 16.61 9.33
C LEU A 157 -2.13 17.55 9.71
N ARG A 158 -1.16 17.06 10.49
CA ARG A 158 0.00 17.83 10.94
C ARG A 158 1.21 17.73 10.02
N ILE A 159 1.17 16.88 8.98
CA ILE A 159 2.21 16.81 7.95
C ILE A 159 2.03 17.99 6.98
N PRO A 160 2.95 18.97 6.95
CA PRO A 160 2.87 20.10 6.03
C PRO A 160 3.01 19.59 4.59
N GLY A 161 1.93 19.67 3.82
CA GLY A 161 1.83 19.18 2.43
C GLY A 161 0.59 18.31 2.19
N TYR A 162 0.21 17.45 3.14
CA TYR A 162 -0.94 16.55 3.01
C TYR A 162 -2.28 17.32 2.96
N GLY A 163 -2.37 18.42 3.73
CA GLY A 163 -3.52 19.33 3.72
C GLY A 163 -3.75 20.07 2.39
N ARG A 164 -2.70 20.29 1.56
CA ARG A 164 -2.89 20.91 0.24
C ARG A 164 -3.59 19.94 -0.72
N ILE A 165 -3.23 18.66 -0.74
CA ILE A 165 -3.82 17.67 -1.65
C ILE A 165 -5.31 17.45 -1.34
N VAL A 166 -5.64 17.31 -0.05
CA VAL A 166 -7.02 17.12 0.41
C VAL A 166 -7.90 18.33 0.07
N ARG A 167 -7.37 19.55 0.22
CA ARG A 167 -8.11 20.77 -0.10
C ARG A 167 -8.44 20.89 -1.60
N HIS A 168 -7.54 20.44 -2.47
CA HIS A 168 -7.80 20.41 -3.92
C HIS A 168 -8.88 19.39 -4.32
N SER A 169 -8.99 18.25 -3.62
CA SER A 169 -10.08 17.31 -3.87
C SER A 169 -11.45 17.86 -3.48
N TYR A 170 -11.54 18.65 -2.40
CA TYR A 170 -12.78 19.31 -2.01
C TYR A 170 -13.18 20.42 -2.99
N TYR A 171 -12.22 21.20 -3.50
CA TYR A 171 -12.52 22.19 -4.55
C TYR A 171 -12.97 21.56 -5.86
N ALA A 172 -12.33 20.47 -6.30
CA ALA A 172 -12.75 19.77 -7.50
C ALA A 172 -14.17 19.19 -7.37
N GLN A 173 -14.51 18.68 -6.18
CA GLN A 173 -15.86 18.15 -5.92
C GLN A 173 -16.91 19.27 -5.80
N PHE A 174 -16.58 20.39 -5.16
CA PHE A 174 -17.44 21.57 -5.06
C PHE A 174 -17.70 22.21 -6.43
N SER A 175 -16.65 22.35 -7.26
CA SER A 175 -16.78 22.81 -8.64
C SER A 175 -17.60 21.85 -9.50
N ARG A 176 -17.52 20.54 -9.24
CA ARG A 176 -18.33 19.52 -9.94
C ARG A 176 -19.80 19.60 -9.50
N THR A 177 -20.08 19.81 -8.21
CA THR A 177 -21.46 20.01 -7.73
C THR A 177 -22.05 21.34 -8.18
N LEU A 178 -21.27 22.42 -8.19
CA LEU A 178 -21.68 23.69 -8.76
C LEU A 178 -21.95 23.53 -10.26
N GLY A 179 -21.03 22.89 -11.00
CA GLY A 179 -21.23 22.58 -12.42
C GLY A 179 -22.54 21.83 -12.69
N THR A 180 -22.86 20.82 -11.88
CA THR A 180 -24.14 20.08 -12.02
C THR A 180 -25.37 20.90 -11.64
N LEU A 181 -25.25 21.91 -10.77
CA LEU A 181 -26.37 22.78 -10.38
C LEU A 181 -26.55 23.97 -11.32
N THR A 182 -25.46 24.44 -11.90
CA THR A 182 -25.45 25.53 -12.87
C THR A 182 -25.59 25.04 -14.30
N GLU A 183 -25.73 23.73 -14.54
CA GLU A 183 -26.12 23.16 -15.84
C GLU A 183 -27.65 23.23 -15.94
N PRO A 184 -28.21 24.34 -16.42
CA PRO A 184 -29.63 24.58 -16.34
C PRO A 184 -30.25 23.94 -17.59
N LEU A 185 -31.07 22.90 -17.43
CA LEU A 185 -32.30 22.61 -18.21
C LEU A 185 -32.37 23.10 -19.70
N HIS A 186 -31.28 23.08 -20.46
CA HIS A 186 -31.26 23.53 -21.86
C HIS A 186 -31.48 22.39 -22.84
N ARG A 187 -31.90 21.21 -22.33
CA ARG A 187 -32.34 20.07 -23.14
C ARG A 187 -33.86 19.91 -23.23
N GLU A 188 -34.64 20.89 -22.75
CA GLU A 188 -36.12 20.86 -22.88
C GLU A 188 -36.67 21.81 -23.95
N LYS A 189 -35.83 22.59 -24.65
CA LYS A 189 -36.28 23.47 -25.77
C LYS A 189 -35.77 23.11 -27.16
N ALA A 190 -35.06 21.99 -27.33
CA ALA A 190 -34.52 21.57 -28.64
C ALA A 190 -35.25 20.37 -29.28
N ASN A 191 -36.35 19.88 -28.69
CA ASN A 191 -37.16 18.79 -29.24
C ASN A 191 -38.65 19.15 -29.39
N GLY A 192 -38.94 20.45 -29.49
CA GLY A 192 -40.29 21.00 -29.58
C GLY A 192 -40.39 22.16 -30.56
N SER A 193 -40.05 21.90 -31.82
CA SER A 193 -40.52 22.63 -33.01
C SER A 193 -40.18 21.84 -34.26
#